data_AF-A0A944GIK8-F1
#
_entry.id   AF-A0A944GIK8-F1
#
_cell.length_a   1.000
_cell.length_b   1.000
_cell.length_c   1.000
_cell.angle_alpha   90.00
_cell.angle_beta   90.00
_cell.angle_gamma   90.00
#
_symmetry.space_group_name_H-M   'P 1'
#
loop_
_entity.id
_entity.type
_entity.pdbx_description
1 polymer ?
#
loop_
_entity_poly.entity_id
_entity_poly.type
_entity_poly.pdbx_seq_one_letter_code
_entity_poly.pdbx_strand_id
1 'polypeptide(L)'
;MKKRILSMVLAICFVLSCVPITVFAANTDATELQNKLDSGGTVTLSKDYTIDTTLSVRNTVTLDLNGHVIKMTGSGRVISIAWSNLTLQDSSPTATHTDASLPAGGVITGGNAHEGGGVYVGSGGSMTMNGGTIKKCSAEYGGGVAAADGSFTMTGGTIANCTATTSNYTYGGGGVYFASSATFTMNGGTIENCSSKSSGGGVFSTSNFSMSGNAIIRGCSAKSGGGVRIDKSSMTMTGGTIEACTSTKGTSDAVTITSNASLLANGGIVKGTVTFGSYSAINTTSTDSCTKFYNEVTNNGTISGGVYYGGISGSGTVSGTYHTVSFDTNGGSSVPTQWFVNTDKAPALQPADPTRENSIFMGWYNGDTKYDFTQPVTSDMTLTAKWVTTNVSTEAELKEALNAGATSIKLVSDFKLSSILDLTDKNITLDLNGYVLTGNIQLADTSASPQSILTLIDSRPTATHSDKSLPVGGVIKGNITLTGGNGNASHLYANGGTVTGQTSLPSYAGGIFCTSNTPTA
;
A
#
# COMPACT_ATOMS: atom_id res chain seq x y z
N MET A 1 -73.00 26.43 21.07
CA MET A 1 -71.65 26.10 20.53
C MET A 1 -71.60 24.92 19.57
N LYS A 2 -72.53 23.95 19.59
CA LYS A 2 -72.44 22.72 18.76
C LYS A 2 -72.63 22.90 17.23
N LYS A 3 -73.40 23.90 16.75
CA LYS A 3 -73.62 24.11 15.30
C LYS A 3 -72.47 24.81 14.56
N ARG A 4 -71.62 25.59 15.27
CA ARG A 4 -70.47 26.30 14.65
C ARG A 4 -69.25 25.39 14.47
N ILE A 5 -69.09 24.37 15.33
CA ILE A 5 -67.99 23.40 15.24
C ILE A 5 -68.22 22.42 14.08
N LEU A 6 -69.48 22.01 13.82
CA LEU A 6 -69.79 21.09 12.73
C LEU A 6 -69.56 21.71 11.33
N SER A 7 -69.82 23.00 11.15
CA SER A 7 -69.49 23.71 9.89
C SER A 7 -67.99 23.92 9.67
N MET A 8 -67.19 24.12 10.73
CA MET A 8 -65.73 24.19 10.58
C MET A 8 -65.11 22.81 10.28
N VAL A 9 -65.63 21.73 10.86
CA VAL A 9 -65.13 20.37 10.58
C VAL A 9 -65.51 19.93 9.16
N LEU A 10 -66.70 20.26 8.65
CA LEU A 10 -67.10 19.91 7.28
C LEU A 10 -66.34 20.74 6.22
N ALA A 11 -65.98 21.98 6.52
CA ALA A 11 -65.15 22.82 5.65
C ALA A 11 -63.68 22.36 5.64
N ILE A 12 -63.14 21.89 6.76
CA ILE A 12 -61.77 21.31 6.81
C ILE A 12 -61.72 19.96 6.07
N CYS A 13 -62.77 19.14 6.15
CA CYS A 13 -62.84 17.88 5.39
C CYS A 13 -62.95 18.11 3.86
N PHE A 14 -63.59 19.19 3.40
CA PHE A 14 -63.65 19.53 1.96
C PHE A 14 -62.35 20.15 1.43
N VAL A 15 -61.57 20.80 2.30
CA VAL A 15 -60.24 21.33 1.93
C VAL A 15 -59.18 20.21 1.93
N LEU A 16 -59.35 19.14 2.71
CA LEU A 16 -58.51 17.93 2.66
C LEU A 16 -58.85 16.97 1.50
N SER A 17 -60.00 17.10 0.82
CA SER A 17 -60.34 16.27 -0.35
C SER A 17 -59.89 16.87 -1.69
N CYS A 18 -59.26 18.05 -1.67
CA CYS A 18 -58.69 18.71 -2.84
C CYS A 18 -57.16 18.85 -2.76
N VAL A 19 -56.47 17.99 -2.00
CA VAL A 19 -55.04 17.79 -2.25
C VAL A 19 -54.96 17.09 -3.60
N PRO A 20 -54.28 17.66 -4.62
CA PRO A 20 -54.07 16.93 -5.86
C PRO A 20 -53.39 15.62 -5.47
N ILE A 21 -54.05 14.48 -5.76
CA ILE A 21 -53.34 13.22 -5.89
C ILE A 21 -52.40 13.50 -7.04
N THR A 22 -51.17 13.91 -6.72
CA THR A 22 -50.08 13.89 -7.67
C THR A 22 -49.90 12.41 -7.99
N VAL A 23 -50.60 11.96 -9.04
CA VAL A 23 -50.24 10.77 -9.76
C VAL A 23 -48.82 11.05 -10.21
N PHE A 24 -47.84 10.53 -9.49
CA PHE A 24 -46.46 10.56 -9.95
C PHE A 24 -46.48 9.88 -11.31
N ALA A 25 -46.19 10.65 -12.37
CA ALA A 25 -46.05 10.08 -13.69
C ALA A 25 -45.01 8.96 -13.61
N ALA A 26 -45.34 7.79 -14.14
CA ALA A 26 -44.42 6.67 -14.14
C ALA A 26 -43.10 7.09 -14.78
N ASN A 27 -41.98 6.80 -14.12
CA ASN A 27 -40.66 7.09 -14.67
C ASN A 27 -40.48 6.33 -15.98
N THR A 28 -40.40 7.08 -17.07
CA THR A 28 -40.33 6.54 -18.43
C THR A 28 -39.03 5.78 -18.68
N ASP A 29 -37.91 6.25 -18.14
CA ASP A 29 -36.61 5.57 -18.28
C ASP A 29 -36.63 4.22 -17.53
N ALA A 30 -37.15 4.19 -16.31
CA ALA A 30 -37.30 2.98 -15.52
C ALA A 30 -38.19 1.95 -16.25
N THR A 31 -39.33 2.41 -16.80
CA THR A 31 -40.27 1.57 -17.55
C THR A 31 -39.63 1.04 -18.84
N GLU A 32 -38.95 1.90 -19.60
CA GLU A 32 -38.28 1.53 -20.85
C GLU A 32 -37.21 0.46 -20.60
N LEU A 33 -36.33 0.68 -19.62
CA LEU A 33 -35.25 -0.26 -19.33
C LEU A 33 -35.78 -1.57 -18.74
N GLN A 34 -36.78 -1.52 -17.85
CA GLN A 34 -37.42 -2.72 -17.32
C GLN A 34 -38.02 -3.58 -18.45
N ASN A 35 -38.72 -2.98 -19.41
CA ASN A 35 -39.27 -3.70 -20.56
C ASN A 35 -38.18 -4.37 -21.41
N LYS A 36 -37.03 -3.70 -21.59
CA LYS A 36 -35.87 -4.31 -22.28
C LYS A 36 -35.33 -5.51 -21.50
N LEU A 37 -35.18 -5.42 -20.18
CA LEU A 37 -34.75 -6.55 -19.34
C LEU A 37 -35.75 -7.71 -19.38
N ASP A 38 -37.06 -7.42 -19.36
CA ASP A 38 -38.10 -8.44 -19.43
C ASP A 38 -38.12 -9.15 -20.79
N SER A 39 -37.63 -8.53 -21.86
CA SER A 39 -37.47 -9.19 -23.17
C SER A 39 -36.35 -10.24 -23.21
N GLY A 40 -35.42 -10.24 -22.25
CA GLY A 40 -34.29 -11.15 -22.19
C GLY A 40 -33.18 -10.84 -23.22
N GLY A 41 -32.18 -11.73 -23.32
CA GLY A 41 -31.14 -11.61 -24.34
C GLY A 41 -30.11 -10.51 -24.03
N THR A 42 -29.62 -9.81 -25.06
CA THR A 42 -28.65 -8.73 -24.89
C THR A 42 -29.35 -7.37 -24.90
N VAL A 43 -29.21 -6.63 -23.81
CA VAL A 43 -29.70 -5.27 -23.64
C VAL A 43 -28.50 -4.33 -23.65
N THR A 44 -28.31 -3.63 -24.76
CA THR A 44 -27.29 -2.57 -24.89
C THR A 44 -27.93 -1.21 -24.62
N LEU A 45 -27.34 -0.45 -23.70
CA LEU A 45 -27.82 0.91 -23.42
C LEU A 45 -27.51 1.84 -24.61
N SER A 46 -28.48 2.69 -24.94
CA SER A 46 -28.39 3.68 -26.03
C SER A 46 -28.30 5.12 -25.53
N LYS A 47 -28.47 5.32 -24.22
CA LYS A 47 -28.45 6.59 -23.50
C LYS A 47 -28.26 6.29 -22.01
N ASP A 48 -28.05 7.34 -21.22
CA ASP A 48 -28.15 7.26 -19.77
C ASP A 48 -29.62 7.08 -19.36
N TYR A 49 -29.84 6.33 -18.28
CA TYR A 49 -31.15 6.05 -17.69
C TYR A 49 -31.19 6.57 -16.25
N THR A 50 -32.16 7.43 -15.95
CA THR A 50 -32.44 7.84 -14.56
C THR A 50 -33.68 7.12 -14.05
N ILE A 51 -33.50 6.21 -13.10
CA ILE A 51 -34.56 5.36 -12.57
C ILE A 51 -34.90 5.74 -11.12
N ASP A 52 -36.13 5.49 -10.69
CA ASP A 52 -36.59 5.71 -9.31
C ASP A 52 -37.14 4.43 -8.65
N THR A 53 -37.12 3.31 -9.37
CA THR A 53 -37.57 2.00 -8.90
C THR A 53 -36.57 0.92 -9.28
N THR A 54 -36.44 -0.12 -8.46
CA THR A 54 -35.54 -1.25 -8.70
C THR A 54 -35.85 -1.98 -10.01
N LEU A 55 -34.82 -2.23 -10.82
CA LEU A 55 -34.90 -3.06 -12.00
C LEU A 55 -34.84 -4.55 -11.61
N SER A 56 -35.81 -5.34 -12.06
CA SER A 56 -35.90 -6.76 -11.76
C SER A 56 -35.46 -7.60 -12.96
N VAL A 57 -34.43 -8.42 -12.79
CA VAL A 57 -33.97 -9.37 -13.82
C VAL A 57 -34.73 -10.68 -13.62
N ARG A 58 -35.68 -10.97 -14.52
CA ARG A 58 -36.50 -12.20 -14.49
C ARG A 58 -36.13 -13.23 -15.55
N ASN A 59 -35.40 -12.79 -16.58
CA ASN A 59 -34.89 -13.62 -17.66
C ASN A 59 -33.36 -13.63 -17.63
N THR A 60 -32.74 -14.57 -18.34
CA THR A 60 -31.28 -14.50 -18.56
C THR A 60 -30.98 -13.31 -19.47
N VAL A 61 -30.19 -12.36 -18.97
CA VAL A 61 -29.88 -11.09 -19.64
C VAL A 61 -28.38 -10.85 -19.66
N THR A 62 -27.87 -10.35 -20.79
CA THR A 62 -26.59 -9.63 -20.86
C THR A 62 -26.91 -8.14 -20.92
N LEU A 63 -26.61 -7.41 -19.86
CA LEU A 63 -26.71 -5.95 -19.82
C LEU A 63 -25.35 -5.36 -20.20
N ASP A 64 -25.31 -4.76 -21.38
CA ASP A 64 -24.16 -4.00 -21.85
C ASP A 64 -24.39 -2.51 -21.58
N LEU A 65 -23.63 -1.98 -20.63
CA LEU A 65 -23.71 -0.57 -20.27
C LEU A 65 -23.27 0.35 -21.41
N ASN A 66 -22.44 -0.12 -22.33
CA ASN A 66 -21.99 0.62 -23.52
C ASN A 66 -21.62 2.09 -23.22
N GLY A 67 -20.84 2.31 -22.16
CA GLY A 67 -20.39 3.64 -21.77
C GLY A 67 -21.44 4.54 -21.12
N HIS A 68 -22.67 4.05 -20.86
CA HIS A 68 -23.78 4.82 -20.32
C HIS A 68 -24.03 4.59 -18.82
N VAL A 69 -24.79 5.50 -18.22
CA VAL A 69 -25.08 5.52 -16.79
C VAL A 69 -26.50 5.01 -16.50
N ILE A 70 -26.64 4.12 -15.53
CA ILE A 70 -27.90 3.85 -14.83
C ILE A 70 -27.81 4.51 -13.45
N LYS A 71 -28.60 5.56 -13.24
CA LYS A 71 -28.64 6.33 -11.99
C LYS A 71 -29.96 6.12 -11.26
N MET A 72 -29.90 5.52 -10.07
CA MET A 72 -31.04 5.46 -9.16
C MET A 72 -31.20 6.79 -8.41
N THR A 73 -32.41 7.34 -8.41
CA THR A 73 -32.82 8.51 -7.61
C THR A 73 -33.85 8.18 -6.55
N GLY A 74 -34.49 7.01 -6.67
CA GLY A 74 -35.43 6.50 -5.68
C GLY A 74 -34.74 5.80 -4.51
N SER A 75 -35.53 5.16 -3.66
CA SER A 75 -35.03 4.28 -2.60
C SER A 75 -34.90 2.84 -3.11
N GLY A 76 -33.98 2.08 -2.52
CA GLY A 76 -33.75 0.69 -2.87
C GLY A 76 -32.52 0.47 -3.74
N ARG A 77 -32.39 -0.76 -4.22
CA ARG A 77 -31.27 -1.24 -5.03
C ARG A 77 -31.46 -0.89 -6.50
N VAL A 78 -30.37 -0.76 -7.27
CA VAL A 78 -30.47 -0.49 -8.71
C VAL A 78 -31.01 -1.72 -9.44
N ILE A 79 -30.44 -2.90 -9.18
CA ILE A 79 -30.80 -4.16 -9.83
C ILE A 79 -31.09 -5.25 -8.79
N SER A 80 -32.13 -6.03 -9.02
CA SER A 80 -32.44 -7.25 -8.26
C SER A 80 -32.49 -8.45 -9.19
N ILE A 81 -31.80 -9.53 -8.80
CA ILE A 81 -31.72 -10.78 -9.56
C ILE A 81 -32.25 -11.90 -8.66
N ALA A 82 -33.17 -12.71 -9.17
CA ALA A 82 -33.67 -13.89 -8.49
C ALA A 82 -34.10 -14.93 -9.54
N TRP A 83 -33.72 -16.19 -9.34
CA TRP A 83 -34.05 -17.30 -10.26
C TRP A 83 -33.64 -17.07 -11.73
N SER A 84 -32.64 -16.22 -11.96
CA SER A 84 -32.24 -15.73 -13.29
C SER A 84 -30.75 -15.39 -13.32
N ASN A 85 -30.22 -15.10 -14.51
CA ASN A 85 -28.80 -14.82 -14.70
C ASN A 85 -28.59 -13.44 -15.32
N LEU A 86 -27.73 -12.63 -14.74
CA LEU A 86 -27.27 -11.37 -15.32
C LEU A 86 -25.79 -11.46 -15.69
N THR A 87 -25.46 -11.16 -16.94
CA THR A 87 -24.10 -10.80 -17.33
C THR A 87 -24.01 -9.29 -17.47
N LEU A 88 -23.16 -8.63 -16.69
CA LEU A 88 -22.88 -7.22 -16.80
C LEU A 88 -21.57 -7.02 -17.58
N GLN A 89 -21.63 -6.21 -18.63
CA GLN A 89 -20.47 -5.83 -19.42
C GLN A 89 -20.52 -4.36 -19.80
N ASP A 90 -19.43 -3.90 -20.39
CA ASP A 90 -19.35 -2.56 -20.95
C ASP A 90 -18.49 -2.59 -22.22
N SER A 91 -19.14 -2.47 -23.37
CA SER A 91 -18.47 -2.44 -24.68
C SER A 91 -17.80 -1.11 -25.01
N SER A 92 -18.03 -0.06 -24.22
CA SER A 92 -17.40 1.26 -24.39
C SER A 92 -16.70 1.75 -23.10
N PRO A 93 -15.67 1.04 -22.60
CA PRO A 93 -15.04 1.29 -21.29
C PRO A 93 -14.26 2.60 -21.17
N THR A 94 -14.09 3.32 -22.28
CA THR A 94 -13.38 4.61 -22.34
C THR A 94 -14.33 5.80 -22.54
N ALA A 95 -15.65 5.56 -22.60
CA ALA A 95 -16.64 6.62 -22.74
C ALA A 95 -16.54 7.63 -21.59
N THR A 96 -16.63 8.91 -21.90
CA THR A 96 -16.52 10.01 -20.93
C THR A 96 -17.89 10.58 -20.60
N HIS A 97 -18.08 11.02 -19.36
CA HIS A 97 -19.31 11.66 -18.89
C HIS A 97 -19.13 13.15 -18.71
N THR A 98 -20.22 13.91 -18.83
CA THR A 98 -20.23 15.34 -18.46
C THR A 98 -20.08 15.55 -16.94
N ASP A 99 -20.55 14.60 -16.13
CA ASP A 99 -20.29 14.57 -14.69
C ASP A 99 -18.88 14.04 -14.43
N ALA A 100 -17.95 14.96 -14.18
CA ALA A 100 -16.55 14.65 -13.90
C ALA A 100 -16.33 13.77 -12.65
N SER A 101 -17.35 13.55 -11.82
CA SER A 101 -17.26 12.64 -10.68
C SER A 101 -17.45 11.16 -11.05
N LEU A 102 -17.90 10.87 -12.28
CA LEU A 102 -18.04 9.51 -12.81
C LEU A 102 -16.73 9.05 -13.47
N PRO A 103 -16.36 7.76 -13.31
CA PRO A 103 -15.23 7.19 -14.04
C PRO A 103 -15.59 7.01 -15.53
N ALA A 104 -14.59 6.77 -16.36
CA ALA A 104 -14.83 6.38 -17.75
C ALA A 104 -15.59 5.04 -17.83
N GLY A 105 -16.33 4.84 -18.93
CA GLY A 105 -17.13 3.64 -19.19
C GLY A 105 -18.53 3.70 -18.57
N GLY A 106 -19.23 2.58 -18.63
CA GLY A 106 -20.58 2.43 -18.13
C GLY A 106 -20.65 2.37 -16.61
N VAL A 107 -21.67 3.02 -16.01
CA VAL A 107 -21.76 3.19 -14.56
C VAL A 107 -23.16 2.87 -14.01
N ILE A 108 -23.23 2.05 -12.97
CA ILE A 108 -24.42 1.86 -12.12
C ILE A 108 -24.19 2.62 -10.80
N THR A 109 -25.10 3.52 -10.42
CA THR A 109 -24.89 4.39 -9.24
C THR A 109 -26.18 4.77 -8.51
N GLY A 110 -26.03 5.21 -7.26
CA GLY A 110 -27.06 5.92 -6.50
C GLY A 110 -28.03 5.04 -5.72
N GLY A 111 -27.89 3.72 -5.80
CA GLY A 111 -28.75 2.82 -5.05
C GLY A 111 -28.51 2.90 -3.54
N ASN A 112 -29.60 2.83 -2.78
CA ASN A 112 -29.63 2.93 -1.32
C ASN A 112 -30.63 1.91 -0.75
N ALA A 113 -30.15 0.75 -0.33
CA ALA A 113 -31.00 -0.41 -0.01
C ALA A 113 -30.73 -0.99 1.38
N HIS A 114 -31.54 -1.95 1.81
CA HIS A 114 -31.17 -2.81 2.94
C HIS A 114 -30.01 -3.75 2.56
N GLU A 115 -30.11 -4.42 1.41
CA GLU A 115 -29.05 -5.27 0.85
C GLU A 115 -28.77 -4.91 -0.60
N GLY A 116 -27.49 -4.81 -0.94
CA GLY A 116 -27.02 -4.71 -2.32
C GLY A 116 -27.42 -3.38 -2.95
N GLY A 117 -26.82 -2.28 -2.50
CA GLY A 117 -27.20 -0.94 -2.95
C GLY A 117 -27.17 -0.81 -4.47
N GLY A 118 -26.11 -1.28 -5.12
CA GLY A 118 -26.07 -1.44 -6.57
C GLY A 118 -26.89 -2.64 -7.02
N VAL A 119 -26.45 -3.84 -6.63
CA VAL A 119 -27.04 -5.10 -7.09
C VAL A 119 -27.30 -6.04 -5.93
N TYR A 120 -28.47 -6.68 -5.92
CA TYR A 120 -28.75 -7.82 -5.07
C TYR A 120 -28.93 -9.10 -5.89
N VAL A 121 -28.25 -10.15 -5.48
CA VAL A 121 -28.37 -11.50 -6.03
C VAL A 121 -29.04 -12.40 -5.00
N GLY A 122 -30.33 -12.63 -5.18
CA GLY A 122 -31.13 -13.50 -4.31
C GLY A 122 -31.06 -14.96 -4.73
N SER A 123 -31.89 -15.78 -4.07
CA SER A 123 -31.97 -17.22 -4.26
C SER A 123 -32.13 -17.64 -5.72
N GLY A 124 -31.30 -18.58 -6.16
CA GLY A 124 -31.29 -19.09 -7.53
C GLY A 124 -30.85 -18.08 -8.59
N GLY A 125 -30.48 -16.87 -8.18
CA GLY A 125 -29.94 -15.84 -9.06
C GLY A 125 -28.43 -15.99 -9.26
N SER A 126 -27.94 -15.57 -10.41
CA SER A 126 -26.50 -15.39 -10.64
C SER A 126 -26.17 -14.07 -11.33
N MET A 127 -25.02 -13.51 -10.98
CA MET A 127 -24.44 -12.34 -11.64
C MET A 127 -23.01 -12.66 -12.07
N THR A 128 -22.67 -12.35 -13.32
CA THR A 128 -21.30 -12.31 -13.82
C THR A 128 -20.96 -10.89 -14.23
N MET A 129 -19.92 -10.29 -13.65
CA MET A 129 -19.44 -8.94 -13.97
C MET A 129 -18.13 -9.01 -14.76
N ASN A 130 -18.22 -8.75 -16.06
CA ASN A 130 -17.10 -8.71 -17.00
C ASN A 130 -16.54 -7.29 -17.19
N GLY A 131 -17.37 -6.26 -16.98
CA GLY A 131 -17.01 -4.87 -17.22
C GLY A 131 -17.96 -3.89 -16.53
N GLY A 132 -17.75 -2.59 -16.78
CA GLY A 132 -18.51 -1.51 -16.17
C GLY A 132 -18.13 -1.23 -14.72
N THR A 133 -18.75 -0.19 -14.15
CA THR A 133 -18.52 0.25 -12.77
C THR A 133 -19.81 0.26 -11.95
N ILE A 134 -19.80 -0.33 -10.76
CA ILE A 134 -20.81 -0.08 -9.71
C ILE A 134 -20.21 0.92 -8.73
N LYS A 135 -20.78 2.13 -8.63
CA LYS A 135 -20.17 3.24 -7.88
C LYS A 135 -21.15 3.93 -6.94
N LYS A 136 -20.64 4.42 -5.79
CA LYS A 136 -21.39 5.30 -4.88
C LYS A 136 -22.76 4.72 -4.48
N CYS A 137 -22.82 3.41 -4.30
CA CYS A 137 -24.00 2.73 -3.79
C CYS A 137 -23.88 2.51 -2.28
N SER A 138 -25.01 2.51 -1.60
CA SER A 138 -25.10 2.38 -0.16
C SER A 138 -26.09 1.27 0.20
N ALA A 139 -25.77 0.49 1.22
CA ALA A 139 -26.73 -0.43 1.82
C ALA A 139 -26.44 -0.68 3.29
N GLU A 140 -27.36 -1.32 4.01
CA GLU A 140 -27.02 -1.86 5.33
C GLU A 140 -25.97 -2.97 5.19
N TYR A 141 -26.18 -3.87 4.23
CA TYR A 141 -25.27 -4.97 3.88
C TYR A 141 -24.93 -4.95 2.38
N GLY A 142 -23.64 -5.01 2.02
CA GLY A 142 -23.23 -5.02 0.61
C GLY A 142 -23.53 -3.69 -0.08
N GLY A 143 -22.74 -2.65 0.19
CA GLY A 143 -22.99 -1.31 -0.38
C GLY A 143 -23.07 -1.33 -1.90
N GLY A 144 -22.14 -2.03 -2.56
CA GLY A 144 -22.15 -2.26 -4.00
C GLY A 144 -23.02 -3.46 -4.36
N VAL A 145 -22.61 -4.65 -3.93
CA VAL A 145 -23.27 -5.92 -4.25
C VAL A 145 -23.55 -6.70 -2.98
N ALA A 146 -24.74 -7.30 -2.88
CA ALA A 146 -25.05 -8.29 -1.86
C ALA A 146 -25.58 -9.58 -2.49
N ALA A 147 -25.12 -10.74 -2.02
CA ALA A 147 -25.63 -12.03 -2.44
C ALA A 147 -26.13 -12.87 -1.24
N ALA A 148 -27.34 -13.40 -1.34
CA ALA A 148 -27.94 -14.30 -0.35
C ALA A 148 -28.53 -15.50 -1.08
N ASP A 149 -27.91 -16.67 -0.93
CA ASP A 149 -28.23 -17.91 -1.67
C ASP A 149 -28.17 -17.77 -3.22
N GLY A 150 -27.47 -16.74 -3.69
CA GLY A 150 -27.16 -16.49 -5.10
C GLY A 150 -25.66 -16.57 -5.38
N SER A 151 -25.27 -16.52 -6.65
CA SER A 151 -23.87 -16.58 -7.07
C SER A 151 -23.41 -15.26 -7.70
N PHE A 152 -22.25 -14.76 -7.28
CA PHE A 152 -21.61 -13.61 -7.91
C PHE A 152 -20.21 -13.98 -8.41
N THR A 153 -19.96 -13.73 -9.68
CA THR A 153 -18.65 -13.89 -10.31
C THR A 153 -18.16 -12.56 -10.86
N MET A 154 -16.95 -12.16 -10.51
CA MET A 154 -16.28 -10.96 -11.01
C MET A 154 -15.02 -11.37 -11.76
N THR A 155 -15.04 -11.15 -13.08
CA THR A 155 -13.90 -11.42 -13.99
C THR A 155 -13.27 -10.11 -14.48
N GLY A 156 -14.00 -9.00 -14.38
CA GLY A 156 -13.56 -7.66 -14.72
C GLY A 156 -14.42 -6.59 -14.05
N GLY A 157 -14.38 -5.38 -14.60
CA GLY A 157 -15.13 -4.24 -14.06
C GLY A 157 -14.63 -3.73 -12.71
N THR A 158 -15.36 -2.78 -12.13
CA THR A 158 -14.99 -2.12 -10.87
C THR A 158 -16.18 -1.93 -9.93
N ILE A 159 -15.98 -2.19 -8.63
CA ILE A 159 -16.90 -1.77 -7.56
C ILE A 159 -16.19 -0.71 -6.74
N ALA A 160 -16.67 0.54 -6.79
CA ALA A 160 -15.93 1.70 -6.28
C ALA A 160 -16.74 2.60 -5.36
N ASN A 161 -16.14 3.04 -4.25
CA ASN A 161 -16.75 4.04 -3.35
C ASN A 161 -18.14 3.64 -2.83
N CYS A 162 -18.37 2.35 -2.65
CA CYS A 162 -19.61 1.85 -2.08
C CYS A 162 -19.51 1.72 -0.56
N THR A 163 -20.64 1.86 0.13
CA THR A 163 -20.66 1.94 1.60
C THR A 163 -21.67 0.98 2.23
N ALA A 164 -21.20 0.20 3.20
CA ALA A 164 -22.04 -0.53 4.14
C ALA A 164 -22.27 0.34 5.39
N THR A 165 -23.54 0.62 5.67
CA THR A 165 -23.95 1.59 6.69
C THR A 165 -24.20 0.96 8.05
N THR A 166 -24.30 -0.37 8.13
CA THR A 166 -24.48 -1.07 9.39
C THR A 166 -23.34 -0.78 10.38
N SER A 167 -23.70 -0.52 11.63
CA SER A 167 -22.74 -0.43 12.74
C SER A 167 -22.61 -1.75 13.51
N ASN A 168 -23.30 -2.81 13.07
CA ASN A 168 -23.27 -4.10 13.73
C ASN A 168 -22.00 -4.87 13.34
N TYR A 169 -21.16 -5.20 14.32
CA TYR A 169 -19.85 -5.86 14.15
C TYR A 169 -19.87 -7.22 13.45
N THR A 170 -21.05 -7.84 13.32
CA THR A 170 -21.24 -9.15 12.67
C THR A 170 -21.60 -9.08 11.19
N TYR A 171 -21.74 -7.87 10.63
CA TYR A 171 -22.14 -7.67 9.24
C TYR A 171 -21.36 -6.52 8.60
N GLY A 172 -21.37 -6.43 7.27
CA GLY A 172 -20.63 -5.39 6.55
C GLY A 172 -20.56 -5.60 5.05
N GLY A 173 -19.41 -5.31 4.44
CA GLY A 173 -19.20 -5.44 3.00
C GLY A 173 -19.49 -4.13 2.28
N GLY A 174 -18.59 -3.15 2.40
CA GLY A 174 -18.76 -1.86 1.73
C GLY A 174 -18.88 -2.01 0.21
N GLY A 175 -18.02 -2.83 -0.37
CA GLY A 175 -18.11 -3.24 -1.77
C GLY A 175 -19.08 -4.41 -1.93
N VAL A 176 -18.73 -5.55 -1.34
CA VAL A 176 -19.43 -6.83 -1.53
C VAL A 176 -19.73 -7.48 -0.18
N TYR A 177 -20.98 -7.93 -0.03
CA TYR A 177 -21.43 -8.80 1.05
C TYR A 177 -21.97 -10.10 0.48
N PHE A 178 -21.69 -11.22 1.10
CA PHE A 178 -22.36 -12.47 0.77
C PHE A 178 -22.48 -13.39 1.99
N ALA A 179 -23.59 -14.11 2.04
CA ALA A 179 -23.98 -14.91 3.20
C ALA A 179 -24.81 -16.15 2.83
N SER A 180 -25.09 -16.96 3.84
CA SER A 180 -25.85 -18.21 3.71
C SER A 180 -25.15 -19.19 2.76
N SER A 181 -25.82 -19.65 1.70
CA SER A 181 -25.21 -20.54 0.70
C SER A 181 -24.68 -19.77 -0.52
N ALA A 182 -24.58 -18.45 -0.44
CA ALA A 182 -24.09 -17.64 -1.56
C ALA A 182 -22.63 -17.95 -1.89
N THR A 183 -22.26 -17.82 -3.16
CA THR A 183 -20.88 -17.98 -3.63
C THR A 183 -20.37 -16.69 -4.23
N PHE A 184 -19.12 -16.33 -3.92
CA PHE A 184 -18.42 -15.24 -4.59
C PHE A 184 -17.11 -15.75 -5.20
N THR A 185 -16.85 -15.40 -6.45
CA THR A 185 -15.63 -15.73 -7.16
C THR A 185 -15.07 -14.48 -7.82
N MET A 186 -13.86 -14.07 -7.44
CA MET A 186 -13.19 -12.90 -7.97
C MET A 186 -11.90 -13.33 -8.69
N ASN A 187 -11.99 -13.52 -10.01
CA ASN A 187 -10.86 -13.95 -10.84
C ASN A 187 -10.22 -12.78 -11.61
N GLY A 188 -10.78 -11.59 -11.48
CA GLY A 188 -10.28 -10.34 -12.03
C GLY A 188 -11.09 -9.15 -11.49
N GLY A 189 -10.91 -7.99 -12.13
CA GLY A 189 -11.59 -6.75 -11.74
C GLY A 189 -11.06 -6.12 -10.45
N THR A 190 -11.68 -5.03 -10.02
CA THR A 190 -11.22 -4.23 -8.88
C THR A 190 -12.36 -3.86 -7.92
N ILE A 191 -12.15 -4.09 -6.63
CA ILE A 191 -12.98 -3.51 -5.55
C ILE A 191 -12.14 -2.43 -4.89
N GLU A 192 -12.59 -1.18 -4.94
CA GLU A 192 -11.78 -0.05 -4.48
C GLU A 192 -12.52 1.02 -3.69
N ASN A 193 -11.80 1.61 -2.72
CA ASN A 193 -12.27 2.76 -1.95
C ASN A 193 -13.64 2.54 -1.30
N CYS A 194 -14.01 1.28 -1.09
CA CYS A 194 -15.26 0.92 -0.45
C CYS A 194 -15.10 0.97 1.07
N SER A 195 -16.19 1.30 1.77
CA SER A 195 -16.13 1.54 3.20
C SER A 195 -17.25 0.83 3.96
N SER A 196 -16.95 0.41 5.19
CA SER A 196 -17.95 -0.17 6.10
C SER A 196 -17.82 0.46 7.47
N LYS A 197 -18.94 0.88 8.08
CA LYS A 197 -18.93 1.37 9.48
C LYS A 197 -18.66 0.26 10.50
N SER A 198 -18.62 -0.99 10.05
CA SER A 198 -18.41 -2.17 10.86
C SER A 198 -17.22 -2.99 10.33
N SER A 199 -17.44 -3.96 9.45
CA SER A 199 -16.41 -4.91 9.02
C SER A 199 -16.41 -5.08 7.50
N GLY A 200 -15.28 -5.51 6.93
CA GLY A 200 -15.17 -5.82 5.50
C GLY A 200 -15.42 -4.60 4.62
N GLY A 201 -14.47 -3.66 4.56
CA GLY A 201 -14.66 -2.44 3.77
C GLY A 201 -14.81 -2.73 2.29
N GLY A 202 -13.96 -3.63 1.76
CA GLY A 202 -14.11 -4.20 0.43
C GLY A 202 -15.12 -5.34 0.46
N VAL A 203 -14.78 -6.42 1.16
CA VAL A 203 -15.52 -7.69 1.17
C VAL A 203 -15.81 -8.15 2.59
N PHE A 204 -17.05 -8.55 2.85
CA PHE A 204 -17.44 -9.28 4.06
C PHE A 204 -18.03 -10.63 3.69
N SER A 205 -17.47 -11.69 4.29
CA SER A 205 -17.71 -13.08 3.92
C SER A 205 -18.21 -13.90 5.10
N THR A 206 -19.41 -14.51 4.97
CA THR A 206 -19.88 -15.58 5.89
C THR A 206 -20.08 -16.93 5.23
N SER A 207 -19.81 -17.03 3.93
CA SER A 207 -19.75 -18.29 3.17
C SER A 207 -18.43 -18.34 2.38
N ASN A 208 -18.13 -19.45 1.71
CA ASN A 208 -16.82 -19.60 1.07
C ASN A 208 -16.70 -18.73 -0.19
N PHE A 209 -15.53 -18.12 -0.40
CA PHE A 209 -15.24 -17.38 -1.63
C PHE A 209 -13.81 -17.57 -2.11
N SER A 210 -13.59 -17.28 -3.39
CA SER A 210 -12.27 -17.39 -4.02
C SER A 210 -11.81 -16.07 -4.62
N MET A 211 -10.50 -15.81 -4.52
CA MET A 211 -9.81 -14.71 -5.17
C MET A 211 -8.60 -15.26 -5.94
N SER A 212 -8.53 -14.93 -7.24
CA SER A 212 -7.50 -15.46 -8.13
C SER A 212 -7.14 -14.47 -9.25
N GLY A 213 -6.25 -14.89 -10.15
CA GLY A 213 -5.89 -14.10 -11.34
C GLY A 213 -5.31 -12.74 -10.98
N ASN A 214 -5.80 -11.70 -11.66
CA ASN A 214 -5.41 -10.30 -11.46
C ASN A 214 -6.41 -9.50 -10.62
N ALA A 215 -7.25 -10.17 -9.81
CA ALA A 215 -8.19 -9.50 -8.92
C ALA A 215 -7.50 -8.53 -7.95
N ILE A 216 -8.09 -7.36 -7.73
CA ILE A 216 -7.54 -6.33 -6.83
C ILE A 216 -8.59 -5.87 -5.81
N ILE A 217 -8.22 -5.84 -4.54
CA ILE A 217 -8.96 -5.15 -3.48
C ILE A 217 -8.06 -4.05 -2.91
N ARG A 218 -8.44 -2.77 -3.06
CA ARG A 218 -7.57 -1.66 -2.68
C ARG A 218 -8.25 -0.45 -2.05
N GLY A 219 -7.55 0.27 -1.17
CA GLY A 219 -8.05 1.53 -0.61
C GLY A 219 -9.32 1.39 0.24
N CYS A 220 -9.73 0.17 0.56
CA CYS A 220 -10.97 -0.09 1.29
C CYS A 220 -10.77 0.09 2.80
N SER A 221 -11.83 0.52 3.49
CA SER A 221 -11.75 0.84 4.93
C SER A 221 -12.92 0.31 5.75
N ALA A 222 -12.63 -0.16 6.96
CA ALA A 222 -13.65 -0.60 7.92
C ALA A 222 -13.14 -0.52 9.35
N LYS A 223 -13.98 -0.75 10.37
CA LYS A 223 -13.46 -0.93 11.74
C LYS A 223 -12.70 -2.24 11.93
N SER A 224 -12.90 -3.23 11.07
CA SER A 224 -12.14 -4.49 11.07
C SER A 224 -12.17 -5.12 9.68
N GLY A 225 -11.01 -5.55 9.18
CA GLY A 225 -10.86 -6.04 7.82
C GLY A 225 -11.21 -4.95 6.81
N GLY A 226 -10.35 -3.94 6.69
CA GLY A 226 -10.54 -2.83 5.75
C GLY A 226 -10.73 -3.34 4.32
N GLY A 227 -9.93 -4.32 3.91
CA GLY A 227 -10.08 -5.01 2.63
C GLY A 227 -11.09 -6.13 2.75
N VAL A 228 -10.75 -7.15 3.52
CA VAL A 228 -11.53 -8.40 3.63
C VAL A 228 -11.76 -8.76 5.08
N ARG A 229 -13.00 -9.12 5.42
CA ARG A 229 -13.34 -9.82 6.66
C ARG A 229 -13.90 -11.20 6.34
N ILE A 230 -13.25 -12.24 6.87
CA ILE A 230 -13.69 -13.64 6.76
C ILE A 230 -14.26 -14.06 8.12
N ASP A 231 -15.53 -14.44 8.15
CA ASP A 231 -16.25 -14.85 9.35
C ASP A 231 -16.90 -16.22 9.12
N LYS A 232 -16.67 -17.20 10.02
CA LYS A 232 -17.29 -18.55 9.97
C LYS A 232 -17.15 -19.32 8.64
N SER A 233 -16.22 -18.89 7.79
CA SER A 233 -16.10 -19.33 6.39
C SER A 233 -14.64 -19.46 5.97
N SER A 234 -14.40 -19.87 4.73
CA SER A 234 -13.06 -19.96 4.17
C SER A 234 -12.90 -19.09 2.93
N MET A 235 -11.78 -18.37 2.85
CA MET A 235 -11.33 -17.73 1.62
C MET A 235 -10.26 -18.60 0.96
N THR A 236 -10.39 -18.87 -0.33
CA THR A 236 -9.31 -19.47 -1.13
C THR A 236 -8.63 -18.39 -1.96
N MET A 237 -7.34 -18.15 -1.71
CA MET A 237 -6.55 -17.20 -2.47
C MET A 237 -5.52 -17.97 -3.31
N THR A 238 -5.64 -17.91 -4.64
CA THR A 238 -4.66 -18.50 -5.58
C THR A 238 -3.96 -17.44 -6.42
N GLY A 239 -4.33 -16.18 -6.24
CA GLY A 239 -3.83 -15.03 -6.99
C GLY A 239 -4.45 -13.75 -6.46
N GLY A 240 -4.26 -12.66 -7.20
CA GLY A 240 -4.77 -11.34 -6.84
C GLY A 240 -3.95 -10.60 -5.79
N THR A 241 -4.34 -9.34 -5.55
CA THR A 241 -3.66 -8.42 -4.62
C THR A 241 -4.67 -7.74 -3.70
N ILE A 242 -4.38 -7.74 -2.40
CA ILE A 242 -5.05 -6.89 -1.40
C ILE A 242 -4.04 -5.86 -0.93
N GLU A 243 -4.31 -4.57 -1.12
CA GLU A 243 -3.35 -3.51 -0.76
C GLU A 243 -4.01 -2.20 -0.31
N ALA A 244 -3.26 -1.37 0.42
CA ALA A 244 -3.70 -0.03 0.85
C ALA A 244 -5.06 -0.01 1.57
N CYS A 245 -5.47 -1.13 2.17
CA CYS A 245 -6.71 -1.24 2.90
C CYS A 245 -6.45 -0.99 4.39
N THR A 246 -7.35 -0.28 5.06
CA THR A 246 -7.11 0.23 6.41
C THR A 246 -8.23 -0.12 7.38
N SER A 247 -7.85 -0.54 8.59
CA SER A 247 -8.77 -0.65 9.72
C SER A 247 -8.79 0.65 10.53
N THR A 248 -9.97 1.18 10.85
CA THR A 248 -10.13 2.36 11.72
C THR A 248 -10.04 2.02 13.22
N LYS A 249 -9.82 0.75 13.60
CA LYS A 249 -9.56 0.33 14.98
C LYS A 249 -8.08 0.41 15.40
N GLY A 250 -7.23 1.03 14.59
CA GLY A 250 -5.82 1.27 14.93
C GLY A 250 -4.88 0.10 14.66
N THR A 251 -5.37 -1.02 14.12
CA THR A 251 -4.56 -2.19 13.73
C THR A 251 -4.22 -2.24 12.24
N SER A 252 -4.72 -1.29 11.43
CA SER A 252 -4.51 -1.24 9.96
C SER A 252 -4.88 -2.52 9.19
N ASP A 253 -5.72 -3.41 9.76
CA ASP A 253 -6.01 -4.73 9.17
C ASP A 253 -6.55 -4.64 7.75
N ALA A 254 -5.76 -5.08 6.77
CA ALA A 254 -6.23 -5.30 5.42
C ALA A 254 -7.11 -6.56 5.35
N VAL A 255 -6.74 -7.60 6.10
CA VAL A 255 -7.50 -8.85 6.22
C VAL A 255 -7.74 -9.19 7.70
N THR A 256 -8.96 -9.56 8.04
CA THR A 256 -9.28 -10.12 9.36
C THR A 256 -9.99 -11.47 9.22
N ILE A 257 -9.55 -12.47 9.99
CA ILE A 257 -10.12 -13.83 10.01
C ILE A 257 -10.62 -14.15 11.42
N THR A 258 -11.87 -14.55 11.56
CA THR A 258 -12.52 -14.73 12.89
C THR A 258 -13.44 -15.93 12.93
N SER A 259 -13.88 -16.30 14.13
CA SER A 259 -15.02 -17.20 14.33
C SER A 259 -14.86 -18.55 13.64
N ASN A 260 -13.68 -19.17 13.76
CA ASN A 260 -13.32 -20.44 13.13
C ASN A 260 -13.18 -20.35 11.59
N ALA A 261 -13.05 -19.15 11.04
CA ALA A 261 -12.75 -18.97 9.62
C ALA A 261 -11.30 -19.33 9.27
N SER A 262 -11.05 -19.58 7.98
CA SER A 262 -9.71 -19.84 7.46
C SER A 262 -9.39 -19.07 6.16
N LEU A 263 -8.10 -18.84 5.92
CA LEU A 263 -7.57 -18.40 4.63
C LEU A 263 -6.68 -19.50 4.08
N LEU A 264 -7.10 -20.09 2.96
CA LEU A 264 -6.30 -21.01 2.17
C LEU A 264 -5.39 -20.21 1.23
N ALA A 265 -4.15 -20.03 1.67
CA ALA A 265 -3.13 -19.11 1.19
C ALA A 265 -2.28 -19.68 0.04
N ASN A 266 -2.92 -20.10 -1.06
CA ASN A 266 -2.31 -20.77 -2.21
C ASN A 266 -1.85 -19.84 -3.36
N GLY A 267 -1.63 -18.55 -3.09
CA GLY A 267 -1.06 -17.62 -4.06
C GLY A 267 -1.52 -16.18 -3.84
N GLY A 268 -0.97 -15.26 -4.63
CA GLY A 268 -1.32 -13.83 -4.53
C GLY A 268 -0.58 -13.09 -3.42
N ILE A 269 -0.98 -11.83 -3.22
CA ILE A 269 -0.24 -10.85 -2.41
C ILE A 269 -1.18 -10.14 -1.44
N VAL A 270 -0.75 -9.99 -0.19
CA VAL A 270 -1.39 -9.15 0.82
C VAL A 270 -0.40 -8.11 1.33
N LYS A 271 -0.70 -6.83 1.08
CA LYS A 271 0.01 -5.65 1.60
C LYS A 271 -0.91 -4.93 2.58
N GLY A 272 -0.60 -5.05 3.85
CA GLY A 272 -1.39 -4.59 4.98
C GLY A 272 -1.45 -5.67 6.04
N THR A 273 -1.69 -5.26 7.28
CA THR A 273 -1.65 -6.19 8.42
C THR A 273 -2.76 -7.22 8.32
N VAL A 274 -2.49 -8.40 8.84
CA VAL A 274 -3.47 -9.50 8.92
C VAL A 274 -3.62 -9.91 10.36
N THR A 275 -4.86 -9.94 10.86
CA THR A 275 -5.17 -10.34 12.24
C THR A 275 -6.17 -11.48 12.25
N PHE A 276 -5.92 -12.50 13.07
CA PHE A 276 -6.89 -13.57 13.26
C PHE A 276 -6.92 -14.17 14.66
N GLY A 277 -8.10 -14.71 15.00
CA GLY A 277 -8.43 -15.21 16.35
C GLY A 277 -7.98 -16.65 16.61
N SER A 278 -8.17 -17.11 17.85
CA SER A 278 -7.63 -18.37 18.39
C SER A 278 -8.08 -19.65 17.71
N TYR A 279 -9.24 -19.63 17.06
CA TYR A 279 -9.77 -20.78 16.33
C TYR A 279 -9.66 -20.63 14.81
N SER A 280 -9.03 -19.55 14.34
CA SER A 280 -8.89 -19.28 12.91
C SER A 280 -7.52 -19.72 12.41
N ALA A 281 -7.43 -19.93 11.09
CA ALA A 281 -6.21 -20.46 10.50
C ALA A 281 -5.82 -19.75 9.20
N ILE A 282 -4.51 -19.69 8.95
CA ILE A 282 -3.95 -19.49 7.62
C ILE A 282 -3.21 -20.78 7.27
N ASN A 283 -3.60 -21.41 6.17
CA ASN A 283 -3.08 -22.71 5.76
C ASN A 283 -2.82 -22.74 4.25
N THR A 284 -2.02 -23.69 3.79
CA THR A 284 -1.74 -23.90 2.36
C THR A 284 -1.99 -25.36 2.00
N THR A 285 -2.34 -25.61 0.75
CA THR A 285 -2.29 -26.94 0.11
C THR A 285 -1.26 -27.00 -1.01
N SER A 286 -0.51 -25.91 -1.23
CA SER A 286 0.56 -25.81 -2.23
C SER A 286 1.88 -25.42 -1.56
N THR A 287 2.98 -26.04 -1.99
CA THR A 287 4.34 -25.65 -1.63
C THR A 287 4.94 -24.63 -2.59
N ASP A 288 4.34 -24.51 -3.79
CA ASP A 288 4.93 -23.78 -4.93
C ASP A 288 4.30 -22.41 -5.14
N SER A 289 3.01 -22.28 -4.82
CA SER A 289 2.27 -21.03 -4.92
C SER A 289 1.71 -20.71 -3.55
N CYS A 290 2.48 -19.97 -2.75
CA CYS A 290 2.03 -19.49 -1.44
C CYS A 290 1.66 -18.00 -1.51
N THR A 291 0.69 -17.60 -0.70
CA THR A 291 0.37 -16.17 -0.52
C THR A 291 1.54 -15.49 0.18
N LYS A 292 1.89 -14.30 -0.30
CA LYS A 292 2.95 -13.46 0.26
C LYS A 292 2.34 -12.34 1.10
N PHE A 293 2.68 -12.31 2.39
CA PHE A 293 2.25 -11.29 3.35
C PHE A 293 3.40 -10.30 3.57
N TYR A 294 3.22 -9.05 3.12
CA TYR A 294 4.28 -8.02 3.15
C TYR A 294 4.32 -7.22 4.45
N ASN A 295 3.25 -7.29 5.25
CA ASN A 295 3.16 -6.62 6.56
C ASN A 295 2.94 -7.66 7.65
N GLU A 296 2.98 -7.20 8.89
CA GLU A 296 2.84 -8.05 10.07
C GLU A 296 1.56 -8.89 10.03
N VAL A 297 1.71 -10.16 10.41
CA VAL A 297 0.60 -11.08 10.64
C VAL A 297 0.50 -11.37 12.14
N THR A 298 -0.55 -10.86 12.78
CA THR A 298 -0.87 -11.16 14.18
C THR A 298 -1.65 -12.47 14.26
N ASN A 299 -0.91 -13.54 14.53
CA ASN A 299 -1.39 -14.90 14.69
C ASN A 299 -1.82 -15.15 16.13
N ASN A 300 -3.13 -15.32 16.37
CA ASN A 300 -3.60 -15.89 17.64
C ASN A 300 -4.13 -17.32 17.50
N GLY A 301 -4.23 -17.84 16.28
CA GLY A 301 -4.74 -19.17 15.95
C GLY A 301 -3.62 -20.10 15.47
N THR A 302 -3.78 -20.65 14.25
CA THR A 302 -2.77 -21.54 13.64
C THR A 302 -2.33 -21.06 12.27
N ILE A 303 -1.01 -21.02 12.06
CA ILE A 303 -0.39 -20.91 10.74
C ILE A 303 0.15 -22.27 10.34
N SER A 304 -0.17 -22.72 9.12
CA SER A 304 0.38 -23.94 8.54
C SER A 304 0.68 -23.79 7.04
N GLY A 305 0.94 -22.57 6.58
CA GLY A 305 1.28 -22.29 5.18
C GLY A 305 1.34 -20.81 4.86
N GLY A 306 2.29 -20.39 4.04
CA GLY A 306 2.42 -19.00 3.58
C GLY A 306 3.85 -18.47 3.66
N VAL A 307 4.07 -17.28 3.08
CA VAL A 307 5.33 -16.55 3.15
C VAL A 307 5.10 -15.20 3.84
N TYR A 308 5.83 -14.93 4.91
CA TYR A 308 5.58 -13.80 5.80
C TYR A 308 6.81 -12.90 5.86
N TYR A 309 6.81 -11.84 5.05
CA TYR A 309 7.91 -10.88 4.98
C TYR A 309 7.85 -9.82 6.09
N GLY A 310 6.65 -9.45 6.54
CA GLY A 310 6.45 -8.49 7.62
C GLY A 310 6.56 -9.10 9.03
N GLY A 311 6.88 -10.39 9.13
CA GLY A 311 6.94 -11.13 10.38
C GLY A 311 5.60 -11.66 10.87
N ILE A 312 5.70 -12.55 11.86
CA ILE A 312 4.57 -13.15 12.57
C ILE A 312 4.67 -12.73 14.04
N SER A 313 3.57 -12.26 14.61
CA SER A 313 3.44 -11.93 16.04
C SER A 313 2.18 -12.59 16.64
N GLY A 314 1.92 -12.36 17.92
CA GLY A 314 0.77 -12.93 18.64
C GLY A 314 1.07 -14.24 19.36
N SER A 315 0.05 -14.83 19.98
CA SER A 315 0.18 -16.01 20.85
C SER A 315 -0.18 -17.34 20.17
N GLY A 316 -0.41 -17.31 18.86
CA GLY A 316 -0.80 -18.48 18.07
C GLY A 316 0.35 -19.46 17.82
N THR A 317 0.04 -20.54 17.11
CA THR A 317 1.00 -21.58 16.75
C THR A 317 1.39 -21.46 15.27
N VAL A 318 2.67 -21.67 14.96
CA VAL A 318 3.16 -21.96 13.61
C VAL A 318 3.47 -23.45 13.56
N SER A 319 2.83 -24.18 12.64
CA SER A 319 2.84 -25.63 12.55
C SER A 319 3.31 -26.12 11.18
N GLY A 320 3.78 -27.37 11.13
CA GLY A 320 4.42 -27.94 9.93
C GLY A 320 5.90 -27.60 9.84
N THR A 321 6.48 -27.81 8.67
CA THR A 321 7.89 -27.46 8.39
C THR A 321 7.97 -25.97 8.08
N TYR A 322 8.90 -25.26 8.70
CA TYR A 322 9.16 -23.86 8.38
C TYR A 322 10.64 -23.52 8.50
N HIS A 323 11.02 -22.47 7.79
CA HIS A 323 12.34 -21.84 7.88
C HIS A 323 12.20 -20.35 8.15
N THR A 324 13.22 -19.78 8.78
CA THR A 324 13.29 -18.38 9.15
C THR A 324 14.54 -17.71 8.59
N VAL A 325 14.38 -16.45 8.19
CA VAL A 325 15.49 -15.55 7.88
C VAL A 325 15.46 -14.42 8.89
N SER A 326 16.39 -14.48 9.83
CA SER A 326 16.58 -13.44 10.85
C SER A 326 17.62 -12.42 10.37
N PHE A 327 17.40 -11.15 10.70
CA PHE A 327 18.25 -10.04 10.27
C PHE A 327 18.96 -9.45 11.49
N ASP A 328 20.23 -9.81 11.68
CA ASP A 328 21.09 -9.15 12.67
C ASP A 328 21.59 -7.84 12.08
N THR A 329 20.97 -6.74 12.48
CA THR A 329 21.30 -5.40 11.97
C THR A 329 22.63 -4.88 12.49
N ASN A 330 23.29 -5.60 13.41
CA ASN A 330 24.57 -5.23 14.00
C ASN A 330 24.57 -3.76 14.44
N GLY A 331 23.58 -3.39 15.26
CA GLY A 331 23.40 -2.03 15.78
C GLY A 331 22.65 -1.05 14.87
N GLY A 332 22.10 -1.50 13.74
CA GLY A 332 21.18 -0.71 12.91
C GLY A 332 19.71 -0.80 13.33
N SER A 333 18.84 -0.05 12.65
CA SER A 333 17.39 -0.10 12.83
C SER A 333 16.83 -1.51 12.66
N SER A 334 15.85 -1.91 13.46
CA SER A 334 15.30 -3.27 13.46
C SER A 334 14.67 -3.66 12.12
N VAL A 335 14.82 -4.94 11.79
CA VAL A 335 14.21 -5.56 10.61
C VAL A 335 13.44 -6.81 11.06
N PRO A 336 12.17 -6.98 10.68
CA PRO A 336 11.39 -8.17 11.05
C PRO A 336 11.99 -9.46 10.49
N THR A 337 11.94 -10.53 11.30
CA THR A 337 12.25 -11.89 10.83
C THR A 337 11.22 -12.33 9.80
N GLN A 338 11.69 -12.94 8.71
CA GLN A 338 10.83 -13.49 7.66
C GLN A 338 10.60 -14.98 7.86
N TRP A 339 9.40 -15.45 7.55
CA TRP A 339 8.99 -16.85 7.76
C TRP A 339 8.50 -17.50 6.46
N PHE A 340 8.91 -18.74 6.26
CA PHE A 340 8.59 -19.56 5.09
C PHE A 340 7.96 -20.85 5.60
N VAL A 341 6.62 -20.91 5.64
CA VAL A 341 5.88 -22.00 6.28
C VAL A 341 5.34 -22.94 5.20
N ASN A 342 5.71 -24.22 5.28
CA ASN A 342 5.37 -25.29 4.34
C ASN A 342 5.67 -24.93 2.87
N THR A 343 6.81 -24.27 2.63
CA THR A 343 7.35 -23.96 1.30
C THR A 343 8.87 -23.94 1.33
N ASP A 344 9.48 -24.39 0.25
CA ASP A 344 10.93 -24.39 -0.01
C ASP A 344 11.27 -23.68 -1.35
N LYS A 345 10.29 -22.98 -1.94
CA LYS A 345 10.41 -22.35 -3.26
C LYS A 345 10.53 -20.83 -3.20
N ALA A 346 10.15 -20.21 -2.10
CA ALA A 346 10.10 -18.76 -1.98
C ALA A 346 11.46 -18.18 -1.54
N PRO A 347 11.95 -17.12 -2.21
CA PRO A 347 13.12 -16.39 -1.76
C PRO A 347 12.78 -15.41 -0.64
N ALA A 348 13.81 -15.04 0.12
CA ALA A 348 13.73 -13.93 1.06
C ALA A 348 13.48 -12.60 0.34
N LEU A 349 12.71 -11.72 0.97
CA LEU A 349 12.55 -10.35 0.50
C LEU A 349 13.72 -9.52 1.03
N GLN A 350 14.42 -8.79 0.16
CA GLN A 350 15.37 -7.80 0.64
C GLN A 350 14.61 -6.70 1.40
N PRO A 351 14.87 -6.50 2.70
CA PRO A 351 14.24 -5.44 3.46
C PRO A 351 14.75 -4.07 2.96
N ALA A 352 14.05 -3.00 3.35
CA ALA A 352 14.63 -1.66 3.23
C ALA A 352 15.96 -1.61 3.99
N ASP A 353 16.94 -0.90 3.44
CA ASP A 353 18.27 -0.81 4.05
C ASP A 353 18.14 -0.27 5.48
N PRO A 354 18.68 -0.98 6.49
CA PRO A 354 18.66 -0.48 7.84
C PRO A 354 19.49 0.80 7.93
N THR A 355 19.23 1.61 8.95
CA THR A 355 20.02 2.81 9.24
C THR A 355 20.83 2.62 10.50
N ARG A 356 22.09 3.05 10.49
CA ARG A 356 22.98 3.10 11.67
C ARG A 356 23.75 4.42 11.65
N GLU A 357 23.79 5.11 12.79
CA GLU A 357 24.47 6.39 12.88
C GLU A 357 25.95 6.26 12.53
N ASN A 358 26.48 7.27 11.84
CA ASN A 358 27.89 7.35 11.44
C ASN A 358 28.39 6.11 10.67
N SER A 359 27.53 5.42 9.92
CA SER A 359 27.88 4.18 9.21
C SER A 359 27.19 4.10 7.85
N ILE A 360 27.81 3.38 6.90
CA ILE A 360 27.27 3.07 5.57
C ILE A 360 26.92 1.58 5.52
N PHE A 361 25.71 1.27 5.07
CA PHE A 361 25.24 -0.10 4.93
C PHE A 361 25.83 -0.75 3.67
N MET A 362 26.53 -1.87 3.83
CA MET A 362 27.21 -2.57 2.72
C MET A 362 26.40 -3.75 2.16
N GLY A 363 25.34 -4.14 2.87
CA GLY A 363 24.48 -5.26 2.51
C GLY A 363 24.36 -6.31 3.61
N TRP A 364 23.58 -7.33 3.30
CA TRP A 364 23.33 -8.50 4.12
C TRP A 364 24.28 -9.63 3.77
N TYR A 365 24.85 -10.28 4.79
CA TYR A 365 25.83 -11.35 4.63
C TYR A 365 25.40 -12.60 5.40
N ASN A 366 25.63 -13.78 4.81
CA ASN A 366 25.55 -15.06 5.50
C ASN A 366 26.98 -15.55 5.77
N GLY A 367 27.45 -15.36 7.01
CA GLY A 367 28.87 -15.44 7.34
C GLY A 367 29.66 -14.37 6.57
N ASP A 368 30.63 -14.79 5.76
CA ASP A 368 31.47 -13.86 4.98
C ASP A 368 30.96 -13.57 3.57
N THR A 369 29.97 -14.32 3.10
CA THR A 369 29.44 -14.21 1.74
C THR A 369 28.25 -13.25 1.71
N LYS A 370 28.27 -12.29 0.78
CA LYS A 370 27.13 -11.38 0.55
C LYS A 370 25.93 -12.21 0.05
N TYR A 371 24.78 -12.02 0.67
CA TYR A 371 23.60 -12.84 0.40
C TYR A 371 22.90 -12.43 -0.90
N ASP A 372 22.47 -13.43 -1.67
CA ASP A 372 21.70 -13.29 -2.91
C ASP A 372 20.22 -13.56 -2.64
N PHE A 373 19.41 -12.51 -2.64
CA PHE A 373 17.96 -12.56 -2.39
C PHE A 373 17.15 -13.20 -3.54
N THR A 374 17.80 -13.75 -4.57
CA THR A 374 17.12 -14.53 -5.61
C THR A 374 17.00 -16.01 -5.29
N GLN A 375 17.76 -16.51 -4.30
CA GLN A 375 17.76 -17.92 -3.93
C GLN A 375 16.58 -18.28 -3.00
N PRO A 376 15.99 -19.48 -3.16
CA PRO A 376 14.95 -19.95 -2.26
C PRO A 376 15.50 -20.21 -0.85
N VAL A 377 14.64 -20.04 0.16
CA VAL A 377 14.98 -20.34 1.56
C VAL A 377 14.63 -21.79 1.87
N THR A 378 15.65 -22.60 2.17
CA THR A 378 15.52 -24.04 2.43
C THR A 378 16.04 -24.48 3.81
N SER A 379 16.52 -23.53 4.61
CA SER A 379 16.99 -23.75 5.99
C SER A 379 16.95 -22.43 6.75
N ASP A 380 16.97 -22.51 8.09
CA ASP A 380 17.12 -21.32 8.93
C ASP A 380 18.45 -20.63 8.65
N MET A 381 18.44 -19.29 8.65
CA MET A 381 19.65 -18.49 8.53
C MET A 381 19.53 -17.15 9.26
N THR A 382 20.69 -16.61 9.66
CA THR A 382 20.81 -15.24 10.16
C THR A 382 21.66 -14.45 9.19
N LEU A 383 21.07 -13.42 8.59
CA LEU A 383 21.78 -12.48 7.74
C LEU A 383 22.28 -11.33 8.59
N THR A 384 23.57 -11.07 8.55
CA THR A 384 24.21 -10.01 9.33
C THR A 384 24.48 -8.80 8.45
N ALA A 385 24.10 -7.62 8.92
CA ALA A 385 24.43 -6.35 8.28
C ALA A 385 25.93 -6.08 8.42
N LYS A 386 26.61 -5.78 7.30
CA LYS A 386 27.97 -5.23 7.31
C LYS A 386 27.93 -3.73 7.10
N TRP A 387 28.78 -3.03 7.85
CA TRP A 387 28.83 -1.59 7.93
C TRP A 387 30.25 -1.09 7.73
N VAL A 388 30.40 0.05 7.07
CA VAL A 388 31.63 0.83 7.06
C VAL A 388 31.43 2.08 7.90
N THR A 389 32.32 2.33 8.86
CA THR A 389 32.25 3.52 9.73
C THR A 389 32.61 4.79 8.96
N THR A 390 31.92 5.88 9.28
CA THR A 390 32.29 7.24 8.83
C THR A 390 33.00 8.03 9.94
N ASN A 391 33.06 7.49 11.17
CA ASN A 391 33.94 7.95 12.22
C ASN A 391 35.25 7.19 12.11
N VAL A 392 36.31 7.87 11.66
CA VAL A 392 37.57 7.24 11.26
C VAL A 392 38.71 7.63 12.19
N SER A 393 39.49 6.62 12.59
CA SER A 393 40.65 6.73 13.48
C SER A 393 41.97 6.41 12.76
N THR A 394 41.89 5.82 11.57
CA THR A 394 43.03 5.38 10.77
C THR A 394 42.87 5.74 9.29
N GLU A 395 43.99 5.74 8.56
CA GLU A 395 43.98 5.89 7.10
C GLU A 395 43.18 4.77 6.40
N ALA A 396 43.22 3.55 6.93
CA ALA A 396 42.50 2.41 6.35
C ALA A 396 40.99 2.63 6.40
N GLU A 397 40.46 3.04 7.56
CA GLU A 397 39.03 3.36 7.74
C GLU A 397 38.60 4.55 6.87
N LEU A 398 39.44 5.59 6.76
CA LEU A 398 39.19 6.73 5.87
C LEU A 398 39.03 6.27 4.40
N LYS A 399 39.97 5.46 3.91
CA LYS A 399 39.94 4.93 2.55
C LYS A 399 38.74 4.00 2.34
N GLU A 400 38.42 3.16 3.32
CA GLU A 400 37.26 2.27 3.27
C GLU A 400 35.95 3.07 3.20
N ALA A 401 35.78 4.10 4.03
CA ALA A 401 34.62 4.98 4.01
C ALA A 401 34.45 5.67 2.65
N LEU A 402 35.53 6.20 2.08
CA LEU A 402 35.52 6.84 0.76
C LEU A 402 35.19 5.87 -0.38
N ASN A 403 35.64 4.62 -0.28
CA ASN A 403 35.33 3.56 -1.24
C ASN A 403 33.89 3.05 -1.10
N ALA A 404 33.35 3.07 0.12
CA ALA A 404 31.95 2.78 0.41
C ALA A 404 30.99 3.92 -0.01
N GLY A 405 31.52 5.05 -0.50
CA GLY A 405 30.73 6.18 -0.99
C GLY A 405 30.35 7.19 0.09
N ALA A 406 31.08 7.26 1.20
CA ALA A 406 30.86 8.28 2.22
C ALA A 406 30.95 9.69 1.62
N THR A 407 29.95 10.53 1.92
CA THR A 407 29.93 11.95 1.58
C THR A 407 30.21 12.85 2.80
N SER A 408 30.17 12.27 4.00
CA SER A 408 30.51 12.94 5.26
C SER A 408 31.36 12.00 6.10
N ILE A 409 32.50 12.48 6.58
CA ILE A 409 33.48 11.71 7.35
C ILE A 409 33.91 12.55 8.55
N LYS A 410 34.07 11.91 9.71
CA LYS A 410 34.46 12.55 10.96
C LYS A 410 35.70 11.89 11.55
N LEU A 411 36.71 12.68 11.90
CA LEU A 411 37.89 12.16 12.57
C LEU A 411 37.58 11.87 14.04
N VAL A 412 38.08 10.75 14.56
CA VAL A 412 37.98 10.40 15.99
C VAL A 412 39.34 10.17 16.66
N SER A 413 40.43 10.28 15.90
CA SER A 413 41.80 10.35 16.41
C SER A 413 42.74 11.02 15.40
N ASP A 414 43.93 11.37 15.87
CA ASP A 414 45.01 11.83 15.00
C ASP A 414 45.56 10.64 14.20
N PHE A 415 45.85 10.84 12.91
CA PHE A 415 46.59 9.87 12.10
C PHE A 415 47.34 10.52 10.94
N LYS A 416 48.27 9.76 10.37
CA LYS A 416 49.11 10.17 9.24
C LYS A 416 48.78 9.34 8.01
N LEU A 417 48.61 10.01 6.88
CA LEU A 417 48.50 9.39 5.56
C LEU A 417 49.88 8.92 5.07
N SER A 418 49.94 7.70 4.55
CA SER A 418 51.11 7.13 3.88
C SER A 418 51.36 7.70 2.50
N SER A 419 50.33 8.28 1.88
CA SER A 419 50.30 8.78 0.50
C SER A 419 49.35 9.97 0.38
N ILE A 420 49.28 10.59 -0.79
CA ILE A 420 48.30 11.64 -1.09
C ILE A 420 46.89 11.02 -0.99
N LEU A 421 46.00 11.68 -0.24
CA LEU A 421 44.58 11.37 -0.25
C LEU A 421 43.94 11.99 -1.49
N ASP A 422 43.61 11.14 -2.46
CA ASP A 422 42.98 11.55 -3.70
C ASP A 422 41.45 11.57 -3.57
N LEU A 423 40.88 12.76 -3.66
CA LEU A 423 39.43 13.03 -3.63
C LEU A 423 38.92 13.51 -5.00
N THR A 424 39.63 13.18 -6.08
CA THR A 424 39.20 13.38 -7.47
C THR A 424 37.78 12.87 -7.69
N ASP A 425 36.93 13.72 -8.28
CA ASP A 425 35.52 13.48 -8.56
C ASP A 425 34.72 13.01 -7.34
N LYS A 426 35.00 13.58 -6.16
CA LYS A 426 34.25 13.33 -4.93
C LYS A 426 33.76 14.63 -4.31
N ASN A 427 32.55 14.59 -3.74
CA ASN A 427 31.99 15.65 -2.90
C ASN A 427 31.94 15.17 -1.44
N ILE A 428 32.91 15.62 -0.64
CA ILE A 428 33.17 15.14 0.71
C ILE A 428 33.09 16.28 1.71
N THR A 429 32.36 16.07 2.80
CA THR A 429 32.50 16.84 4.03
C THR A 429 33.42 16.09 4.99
N LEU A 430 34.49 16.74 5.44
CA LEU A 430 35.43 16.22 6.42
C LEU A 430 35.34 17.05 7.70
N ASP A 431 34.79 16.44 8.75
CA ASP A 431 34.81 16.97 10.11
C ASP A 431 36.12 16.59 10.81
N LEU A 432 37.00 17.57 10.97
CA LEU A 432 38.28 17.38 11.66
C LEU A 432 38.07 17.11 13.15
N ASN A 433 36.94 17.54 13.73
CA ASN A 433 36.53 17.23 15.09
C ASN A 433 37.65 17.42 16.12
N GLY A 434 38.44 18.49 16.03
CA GLY A 434 39.53 18.77 16.96
C GLY A 434 40.76 17.83 16.86
N TYR A 435 40.87 17.02 15.81
CA TYR A 435 41.98 16.09 15.58
C TYR A 435 42.90 16.53 14.43
N VAL A 436 44.08 15.92 14.37
CA VAL A 436 45.14 16.22 13.40
C VAL A 436 45.23 15.14 12.33
N LEU A 437 44.94 15.51 11.08
CA LEU A 437 45.23 14.70 9.90
C LEU A 437 46.56 15.14 9.28
N THR A 438 47.59 14.30 9.36
CA THR A 438 48.89 14.61 8.74
C THR A 438 49.00 13.99 7.35
N GLY A 439 49.22 14.79 6.32
CA GLY A 439 49.36 14.31 4.94
C GLY A 439 48.76 15.27 3.93
N ASN A 440 49.02 14.98 2.65
CA ASN A 440 48.58 15.82 1.55
C ASN A 440 47.24 15.33 1.00
N ILE A 441 46.38 16.27 0.59
CA ILE A 441 45.09 16.00 -0.04
C ILE A 441 45.11 16.58 -1.45
N GLN A 442 44.55 15.86 -2.41
CA GLN A 442 44.39 16.31 -3.79
C GLN A 442 42.92 16.22 -4.21
N LEU A 443 42.47 17.22 -4.97
CA LEU A 443 41.21 17.21 -5.69
C LEU A 443 41.49 17.50 -7.17
N ALA A 444 40.94 16.67 -8.05
CA ALA A 444 40.91 16.93 -9.49
C ALA A 444 39.50 16.71 -10.02
N ASP A 445 38.96 17.72 -10.69
CA ASP A 445 37.63 17.64 -11.30
C ASP A 445 37.77 17.15 -12.74
N THR A 446 37.56 15.85 -12.96
CA THR A 446 37.77 15.20 -14.26
C THR A 446 36.47 14.73 -14.91
N SER A 447 35.37 14.73 -14.15
CA SER A 447 34.04 14.34 -14.59
C SER A 447 33.06 15.53 -14.59
N ALA A 448 31.90 15.37 -15.23
CA ALA A 448 30.84 16.39 -15.22
C ALA A 448 29.98 16.35 -13.94
N SER A 449 29.99 15.22 -13.22
CA SER A 449 29.27 15.02 -11.96
C SER A 449 29.73 13.72 -11.27
N PRO A 450 29.97 13.72 -9.96
CA PRO A 450 29.91 14.88 -9.07
C PRO A 450 31.12 15.80 -9.26
N GLN A 451 30.93 17.10 -9.00
CA GLN A 451 32.03 18.05 -8.89
C GLN A 451 32.95 17.63 -7.74
N SER A 452 34.25 17.85 -7.92
CA SER A 452 35.26 17.66 -6.86
C SER A 452 35.18 18.75 -5.81
N ILE A 453 34.61 18.43 -4.65
CA ILE A 453 34.38 19.36 -3.54
C ILE A 453 34.89 18.74 -2.24
N LEU A 454 35.72 19.49 -1.51
CA LEU A 454 36.04 19.22 -0.10
C LEU A 454 35.45 20.31 0.76
N THR A 455 34.59 19.94 1.71
CA THR A 455 34.10 20.84 2.77
C THR A 455 34.76 20.47 4.08
N LEU A 456 35.57 21.36 4.63
CA LEU A 456 36.19 21.20 5.94
C LEU A 456 35.29 21.82 6.99
N ILE A 457 34.97 21.05 8.03
CA ILE A 457 34.34 21.54 9.25
C ILE A 457 35.14 21.08 10.46
N ASP A 458 34.89 21.71 11.60
CA ASP A 458 35.48 21.29 12.86
C ASP A 458 34.46 21.42 13.98
N SER A 459 33.92 20.28 14.42
CA SER A 459 32.94 20.24 15.51
C SER A 459 33.55 20.42 16.91
N ARG A 460 34.88 20.43 17.06
CA ARG A 460 35.56 20.74 18.33
C ARG A 460 36.65 21.81 18.14
N PRO A 461 36.27 23.05 17.81
CA PRO A 461 37.21 24.13 17.47
C PRO A 461 38.07 24.63 18.63
N THR A 462 37.79 24.20 19.86
CA THR A 462 38.58 24.54 21.06
C THR A 462 39.46 23.38 21.55
N ALA A 463 39.55 22.29 20.78
CA ALA A 463 40.41 21.16 21.14
C ALA A 463 41.88 21.60 21.20
N THR A 464 42.62 21.05 22.15
CA THR A 464 44.06 21.34 22.35
C THR A 464 44.89 20.10 22.06
N HIS A 465 46.08 20.31 21.49
CA HIS A 465 47.00 19.24 21.12
C HIS A 465 48.17 19.14 22.10
N SER A 466 48.73 17.93 22.22
CA SER A 466 49.99 17.72 22.96
C SER A 466 51.16 18.49 22.34
N ASP A 467 51.17 18.59 21.00
CA ASP A 467 52.07 19.47 20.26
C ASP A 467 51.55 20.91 20.36
N LYS A 468 52.12 21.67 21.30
CA LYS A 468 51.76 23.08 21.55
C LYS A 468 52.07 24.02 20.38
N SER A 469 52.77 23.56 19.34
CA SER A 469 52.98 24.35 18.12
C SER A 469 51.77 24.33 17.19
N LEU A 470 50.84 23.37 17.37
CA LEU A 470 49.62 23.29 16.58
C LEU A 470 48.57 24.29 17.07
N PRO A 471 47.79 24.88 16.15
CA PRO A 471 46.66 25.73 16.51
C PRO A 471 45.58 24.93 17.23
N VAL A 472 44.72 25.62 17.99
CA VAL A 472 43.53 25.00 18.61
C VAL A 472 42.53 24.55 17.54
N GLY A 473 41.76 23.52 17.85
CA GLY A 473 40.79 22.92 16.91
C GLY A 473 41.42 21.82 16.05
N GLY A 474 40.69 21.39 15.01
CA GLY A 474 41.10 20.35 14.08
C GLY A 474 42.10 20.86 13.06
N VAL A 475 43.11 20.07 12.72
CA VAL A 475 44.25 20.51 11.90
C VAL A 475 44.52 19.55 10.75
N ILE A 476 44.67 20.07 9.54
CA ILE A 476 45.33 19.38 8.43
C ILE A 476 46.79 19.81 8.41
N LYS A 477 47.68 18.87 8.72
CA LYS A 477 49.14 19.04 8.67
C LYS A 477 49.68 18.51 7.35
N GLY A 478 49.47 19.29 6.30
CA GLY A 478 49.93 19.00 4.95
C GLY A 478 49.31 19.92 3.91
N ASN A 479 49.64 19.69 2.65
CA ASN A 479 49.21 20.53 1.53
C ASN A 479 47.85 20.07 1.00
N ILE A 480 47.02 21.02 0.57
CA ILE A 480 45.80 20.75 -0.20
C ILE A 480 46.01 21.25 -1.64
N THR A 481 45.92 20.36 -2.62
CA THR A 481 46.10 20.69 -4.03
C THR A 481 44.78 20.58 -4.76
N LEU A 482 44.27 21.70 -5.27
CA LEU A 482 43.09 21.78 -6.11
C LEU A 482 43.51 21.88 -7.57
N THR A 483 43.00 20.99 -8.43
CA THR A 483 43.24 21.00 -9.87
C THR A 483 41.91 20.99 -10.65
N GLY A 484 41.95 21.26 -11.95
CA GLY A 484 40.76 21.26 -12.82
C GLY A 484 41.06 20.61 -14.17
N GLY A 485 40.00 20.29 -14.92
CA GLY A 485 40.06 19.74 -16.27
C GLY A 485 38.90 20.26 -17.13
N ASN A 486 39.09 20.36 -18.45
CA ASN A 486 38.07 20.67 -19.48
C ASN A 486 36.85 21.53 -19.06
N GLY A 487 37.07 22.68 -18.41
CA GLY A 487 36.00 23.62 -18.03
C GLY A 487 35.37 23.41 -16.64
N ASN A 488 35.80 22.40 -15.90
CA ASN A 488 35.38 22.06 -14.54
C ASN A 488 36.50 22.36 -13.53
N ALA A 489 36.14 22.68 -12.27
CA ALA A 489 37.11 23.13 -11.26
C ALA A 489 36.81 22.58 -9.88
N SER A 490 37.86 22.15 -9.15
CA SER A 490 37.72 21.67 -7.78
C SER A 490 37.52 22.81 -6.78
N HIS A 491 36.70 22.58 -5.75
CA HIS A 491 36.38 23.58 -4.72
C HIS A 491 36.75 23.10 -3.30
N LEU A 492 37.24 24.04 -2.49
CA LEU A 492 37.42 23.86 -1.05
C LEU A 492 36.48 24.80 -0.28
N TYR A 493 35.62 24.25 0.58
CA TYR A 493 34.83 25.02 1.53
C TYR A 493 35.50 24.98 2.90
N ALA A 494 36.18 26.06 3.25
CA ALA A 494 36.96 26.26 4.46
C ALA A 494 36.07 26.70 5.64
N ASN A 495 35.19 25.80 6.10
CA ASN A 495 34.12 26.10 7.06
C ASN A 495 34.47 25.79 8.53
N GLY A 496 35.70 25.35 8.82
CA GLY A 496 36.22 25.08 10.16
C GLY A 496 37.58 24.36 10.18
N GLY A 497 38.33 24.50 11.28
CA GLY A 497 39.65 23.89 11.48
C GLY A 497 40.83 24.77 11.05
N THR A 498 42.00 24.18 10.78
CA THR A 498 43.18 24.89 10.27
C THR A 498 44.00 24.04 9.29
N VAL A 499 44.48 24.64 8.20
CA VAL A 499 45.42 23.98 7.26
C VAL A 499 46.80 24.60 7.44
N THR A 500 47.79 23.82 7.88
CA THR A 500 49.15 24.36 8.17
C THR A 500 50.12 24.22 6.99
N GLY A 501 49.75 23.51 5.93
CA GLY A 501 50.52 23.41 4.68
C GLY A 501 50.07 24.41 3.61
N GLN A 502 50.65 24.28 2.41
CA GLN A 502 50.28 25.11 1.27
C GLN A 502 48.96 24.64 0.64
N THR A 503 48.07 25.58 0.35
CA THR A 503 46.87 25.34 -0.47
C THR A 503 47.11 25.87 -1.88
N SER A 504 47.16 24.98 -2.88
CA SER A 504 47.35 25.32 -4.29
C SER A 504 46.00 25.36 -5.03
N LEU A 505 45.77 26.41 -5.81
CA LEU A 505 44.52 26.64 -6.54
C LEU A 505 44.65 26.25 -8.02
N PRO A 506 43.54 25.86 -8.69
CA PRO A 506 43.54 25.62 -10.11
C PRO A 506 43.73 26.94 -10.87
N SER A 507 44.23 26.86 -12.11
CA SER A 507 44.42 28.03 -12.98
C SER A 507 43.12 28.68 -13.48
N TYR A 508 41.97 28.03 -13.28
CA TYR A 508 40.65 28.50 -13.73
C TYR A 508 39.54 28.15 -12.71
N ALA A 509 38.55 29.05 -12.57
CA ALA A 509 37.20 28.97 -11.97
C ALA A 509 36.96 28.27 -10.61
N GLY A 510 37.94 27.56 -10.04
CA GLY A 510 37.87 26.96 -8.71
C GLY A 510 38.45 27.87 -7.64
N GLY A 511 38.08 27.63 -6.39
CA GLY A 511 38.46 28.53 -5.30
C GLY A 511 38.28 27.94 -3.91
N ILE A 512 38.72 28.72 -2.93
CA ILE A 512 38.44 28.52 -1.52
C ILE A 512 37.24 29.39 -1.19
N PHE A 513 36.21 28.77 -0.64
CA PHE A 513 34.98 29.42 -0.22
C PHE A 513 34.83 29.27 1.27
N CYS A 514 34.15 30.21 1.91
CA CYS A 514 33.69 30.06 3.28
C CYS A 514 32.22 30.44 3.33
N THR A 515 31.40 29.55 3.87
CA THR A 515 29.97 29.76 4.11
C THR A 515 29.62 29.64 5.60
N SER A 516 30.65 29.50 6.45
CA SER A 516 30.53 29.28 7.89
C SER A 516 30.87 30.52 8.70
N ASN A 517 30.28 30.62 9.89
CA ASN A 517 30.60 31.65 10.88
C ASN A 517 31.86 31.29 11.71
N THR A 518 32.42 30.10 11.53
CA THR A 518 33.66 29.61 12.18
C THR A 518 34.66 29.13 11.12
N PRO A 519 35.22 30.03 10.29
CA PRO A 519 36.05 29.68 9.14
C PRO A 519 37.31 28.88 9.49
N THR A 520 37.78 28.07 8.54
CA THR A 520 39.12 27.45 8.61
C THR A 520 40.20 28.53 8.53
N ALA A 521 41.17 28.49 9.45
CA ALA A 521 42.31 29.43 9.48
C ALA A 521 43.42 29.07 8.48
#